data_AF-A0A8S4PUU0-F1
#
_entry.id   AF-A0A8S4PUU0-F1
#
_cell.length_a   1.000
_cell.length_b   1.000
_cell.length_c   1.000
_cell.angle_alpha   90.00
_cell.angle_beta   90.00
_cell.angle_gamma   90.00
#
_symmetry.space_group_name_H-M   'P 1'
#
loop_
_entity.id
_entity.type
_entity.pdbx_description
1 polymer ?
#
loop_
_entity_poly.entity_id
_entity_poly.type
_entity_poly.pdbx_seq_one_letter_code
_entity_poly.pdbx_strand_id
1 'polypeptide(L)'
;GGKEPVTILGINDPNIALAIETGTKYEKEDIPTTVVTENNGTSTVIDSPALNTRSTTQRRKQQSHDSGDVPNYELNSQQDSNTARTSWKRILLLITAITIHNIPEGLAVGVGFGAVGKTASATFENARNLAIGIGIQNFPEGLAVSLPLRASGMSMLKSFWYGQLSGMVEPVAGIFGALAVVIAEPILPYALAFAAGAMIYVVFDDIIPEAQICGNGKLASLGGIVGFIVMMSLDVGLG
;
A
#
# COMPACT_ATOMS: atom_id res chain seq x y z
N GLY A 1 -32.31 6.08 51.22
CA GLY A 1 -31.47 5.26 50.33
C GLY A 1 -30.49 6.17 49.63
N GLY A 2 -29.21 6.11 50.02
CA GLY A 2 -28.12 6.81 49.33
C GLY A 2 -27.14 5.76 48.82
N LYS A 3 -26.86 5.78 47.52
CA LYS A 3 -25.92 4.88 46.85
C LYS A 3 -24.50 5.41 47.02
N GLU A 4 -23.54 4.51 47.26
CA GLU A 4 -22.12 4.83 47.33
C GLU A 4 -21.53 5.23 45.96
N PRO A 5 -20.47 6.06 45.93
CA PRO A 5 -19.76 6.42 44.71
C PRO A 5 -18.76 5.33 44.28
N VAL A 6 -18.82 4.97 43.00
CA VAL A 6 -17.89 4.05 42.34
C VAL A 6 -16.53 4.74 42.16
N THR A 7 -15.49 4.16 42.75
CA THR A 7 -14.09 4.58 42.58
C THR A 7 -13.55 3.96 41.29
N ILE A 8 -13.28 4.79 40.26
CA ILE A 8 -12.45 4.39 39.11
C ILE A 8 -10.99 4.66 39.49
N LEU A 9 -10.28 3.59 39.83
CA LEU A 9 -8.83 3.55 40.01
C LEU A 9 -8.13 3.75 38.66
N GLY A 10 -7.14 4.66 38.60
CA GLY A 10 -6.01 4.43 37.70
C GLY A 10 -5.44 5.59 36.86
N ILE A 11 -5.60 6.87 37.22
CA ILE A 11 -4.79 7.95 36.61
C ILE A 11 -4.22 8.82 37.73
N ASN A 12 -3.01 8.49 38.18
CA ASN A 12 -2.22 9.26 39.14
C ASN A 12 -0.96 9.79 38.43
N ASP A 13 -1.16 10.71 37.48
CA ASP A 13 -0.05 11.50 36.91
C ASP A 13 -0.32 12.99 37.15
N PRO A 14 0.46 13.67 38.03
CA PRO A 14 0.23 15.07 38.38
C PRO A 14 0.57 16.06 37.24
N ASN A 15 1.03 15.59 36.08
CA ASN A 15 1.42 16.44 34.95
C ASN A 15 0.30 16.66 33.91
N ILE A 16 -0.83 15.96 34.00
CA ILE A 16 -1.97 16.15 33.07
C ILE A 16 -2.85 17.34 33.50
N ALA A 17 -2.85 17.69 34.78
CA ALA A 17 -3.67 18.77 35.34
C ALA A 17 -3.24 20.18 34.89
N LEU A 18 -2.11 20.34 34.20
CA LEU A 18 -1.55 21.65 33.85
C LEU A 18 -1.79 22.08 32.38
N ALA A 19 -2.43 21.25 31.56
CA ALA A 19 -2.66 21.56 30.14
C ALA A 19 -4.09 22.03 29.81
N ILE A 20 -4.98 22.12 30.80
CA ILE A 20 -6.39 22.49 30.60
C ILE A 20 -6.73 23.72 31.44
N GLU A 21 -5.98 24.81 31.28
CA GLU A 21 -6.46 26.12 31.71
C GLU A 21 -5.76 27.29 31.00
N THR A 22 -6.00 27.44 29.69
CA THR A 22 -5.83 28.72 28.99
C THR A 22 -6.86 28.79 27.87
N GLY A 23 -7.85 29.67 28.03
CA GLY A 23 -9.08 29.64 27.24
C GLY A 23 -9.01 30.32 25.87
N THR A 24 -10.07 30.07 25.10
CA THR A 24 -10.63 30.99 24.11
C THR A 24 -12.10 30.64 23.92
N LYS A 25 -12.94 31.67 23.90
CA LYS A 25 -14.42 31.62 23.88
C LYS A 25 -14.94 30.93 22.62
N TYR A 26 -15.97 30.09 22.79
CA TYR A 26 -16.75 29.52 21.69
C TYR A 26 -17.72 30.59 21.15
N GLU A 27 -17.49 31.02 19.90
CA GLU A 27 -18.41 31.86 19.13
C GLU A 27 -19.40 30.94 18.39
N LYS A 28 -20.70 31.25 18.48
CA LYS A 28 -21.78 30.54 17.77
C LYS A 28 -21.84 31.06 16.33
N GLU A 29 -21.60 30.19 15.34
CA GLU A 29 -21.94 30.48 13.95
C GLU A 29 -23.40 30.10 13.68
N ASP A 30 -24.23 31.10 13.40
CA ASP A 30 -25.59 30.96 12.89
C ASP A 30 -25.57 30.66 11.38
N ILE A 31 -26.29 29.62 10.98
CA ILE A 31 -26.46 29.16 9.59
C ILE A 31 -27.46 30.09 8.87
N PRO A 32 -27.10 30.78 7.77
CA PRO A 32 -28.07 31.58 7.03
C PRO A 32 -28.81 30.74 5.98
N THR A 33 -30.10 30.54 6.23
CA THR A 33 -31.11 30.10 5.24
C THR A 33 -31.33 31.22 4.23
N THR A 34 -30.90 31.05 2.98
CA THR A 34 -31.23 31.99 1.88
C THR A 34 -32.26 31.40 0.92
N VAL A 35 -33.38 32.10 0.90
CA VAL A 35 -34.59 31.91 0.09
C VAL A 35 -34.27 32.24 -1.39
N VAL A 36 -34.77 31.41 -2.30
CA VAL A 36 -34.75 31.65 -3.75
C VAL A 36 -35.72 32.77 -4.09
N THR A 37 -35.27 33.77 -4.83
CA THR A 37 -36.16 34.71 -5.54
C THR A 37 -35.57 35.02 -6.91
N GLU A 38 -36.28 34.63 -7.97
CA GLU A 38 -36.04 35.08 -9.34
C GLU A 38 -36.33 36.57 -9.47
N ASN A 39 -35.47 37.31 -10.19
CA ASN A 39 -35.95 38.43 -10.98
C ASN A 39 -35.02 38.79 -12.14
N ASN A 40 -35.66 39.03 -13.28
CA ASN A 40 -35.11 39.35 -14.59
C ASN A 40 -34.39 40.71 -14.65
N GLY A 41 -33.31 40.76 -15.45
CA GLY A 41 -33.08 41.88 -16.37
C GLY A 41 -31.80 42.71 -16.19
N THR A 42 -31.20 42.99 -17.35
CA THR A 42 -30.41 44.19 -17.73
C THR A 42 -28.89 44.03 -17.86
N SER A 43 -28.46 44.01 -19.13
CA SER A 43 -27.10 44.15 -19.64
C SER A 43 -26.41 45.42 -19.15
N THR A 44 -25.10 45.35 -18.90
CA THR A 44 -24.18 46.46 -19.16
C THR A 44 -22.83 45.94 -19.66
N VAL A 45 -22.49 46.37 -20.87
CA VAL A 45 -21.18 46.24 -21.53
C VAL A 45 -20.30 47.37 -21.00
N ILE A 46 -19.06 47.08 -20.60
CA ILE A 46 -18.02 48.11 -20.42
C ILE A 46 -16.72 47.61 -21.06
N ASP A 47 -16.24 48.43 -22.01
CA ASP A 47 -15.01 48.31 -22.78
C ASP A 47 -13.73 48.44 -21.93
N SER A 48 -12.64 47.84 -22.43
CA SER A 48 -11.27 47.86 -21.87
C SER A 48 -10.62 49.27 -21.88
N PRO A 49 -9.53 49.49 -21.10
CA PRO A 49 -8.24 49.62 -21.78
C PRO A 49 -7.01 49.09 -20.99
N ALA A 50 -5.91 48.99 -21.76
CA ALA A 50 -4.58 48.49 -21.44
C ALA A 50 -3.93 48.93 -20.11
N LEU A 51 -3.15 48.04 -19.50
CA LEU A 51 -2.04 48.43 -18.62
C LEU A 51 -0.76 47.61 -18.94
N ASN A 52 0.23 48.35 -19.43
CA ASN A 52 1.60 47.94 -19.68
C ASN A 52 2.37 47.92 -18.34
N THR A 53 3.06 46.82 -18.00
CA THR A 53 4.11 46.89 -16.97
C THR A 53 5.25 45.90 -17.22
N ARG A 54 6.29 46.48 -17.83
CA ARG A 54 7.70 46.08 -17.94
C ARG A 54 8.18 44.94 -17.03
N SER A 55 8.77 43.96 -17.71
CA SER A 55 9.80 43.05 -17.22
C SER A 55 10.98 43.80 -16.59
N THR A 56 11.28 43.49 -15.33
CA THR A 56 12.57 43.84 -14.69
C THR A 56 13.32 42.57 -14.33
N THR A 57 14.17 42.16 -15.27
CA THR A 57 15.29 41.24 -15.05
C THR A 57 16.26 41.88 -14.05
N GLN A 58 16.11 41.57 -12.76
CA GLN A 58 17.12 41.89 -11.76
C GLN A 58 18.29 40.91 -11.89
N ARG A 59 19.31 41.37 -12.62
CA ARG A 59 20.62 40.75 -12.73
C ARG A 59 21.38 40.99 -11.40
N ARG A 60 21.18 40.11 -10.41
CA ARG A 60 21.95 40.13 -9.15
C ARG A 60 23.39 39.71 -9.45
N LYS A 61 24.26 40.71 -9.51
CA LYS A 61 25.72 40.60 -9.58
C LYS A 61 26.21 40.04 -8.24
N GLN A 62 26.38 38.72 -8.15
CA GLN A 62 27.01 38.08 -7.00
C GLN A 62 28.46 37.72 -7.35
N GLN A 63 29.30 38.70 -7.03
CA GLN A 63 30.68 38.63 -6.57
C GLN A 63 31.29 37.21 -6.52
N SER A 64 32.25 36.99 -7.42
CA SER A 64 33.21 35.89 -7.40
C SER A 64 34.08 35.97 -6.15
N HIS A 65 33.82 35.09 -5.19
CA HIS A 65 34.78 34.73 -4.16
C HIS A 65 35.47 33.45 -4.62
N ASP A 66 36.75 33.58 -4.94
CA ASP A 66 37.67 32.47 -5.22
C ASP A 66 37.73 31.57 -3.97
N SER A 67 37.21 30.36 -4.09
CA SER A 67 37.32 29.27 -3.12
C SER A 67 37.19 28.00 -3.95
N GLY A 68 38.26 27.20 -3.98
CA GLY A 68 38.50 26.16 -4.96
C GLY A 68 37.28 25.27 -5.24
N ASP A 69 37.03 25.06 -6.53
CA ASP A 69 36.07 24.09 -7.04
C ASP A 69 36.46 22.68 -6.56
N VAL A 70 35.97 22.28 -5.39
CA VAL A 70 35.87 20.86 -5.05
C VAL A 70 34.81 20.32 -6.00
N PRO A 71 35.15 19.44 -6.96
CA PRO A 71 34.21 19.17 -8.03
C PRO A 71 33.07 18.32 -7.45
N ASN A 72 31.82 18.75 -7.63
CA ASN A 72 30.59 18.15 -7.05
C ASN A 72 30.24 16.73 -7.58
N TYR A 73 31.17 16.07 -8.28
CA TYR A 73 30.97 14.75 -8.88
C TYR A 73 30.93 13.64 -7.82
N GLU A 74 31.74 13.72 -6.76
CA GLU A 74 31.78 12.68 -5.71
C GLU A 74 30.50 12.69 -4.87
N LEU A 75 29.98 13.87 -4.54
CA LEU A 75 28.71 13.99 -3.79
C LEU A 75 27.52 13.52 -4.62
N ASN A 76 27.41 13.94 -5.89
CA ASN A 76 26.29 13.53 -6.73
C ASN A 76 26.36 12.04 -7.09
N SER A 77 27.55 11.49 -7.36
CA SER A 77 27.71 10.05 -7.61
C SER A 77 27.47 9.18 -6.37
N GLN A 78 27.83 9.65 -5.17
CA GLN A 78 27.49 8.97 -3.91
C GLN A 78 26.00 9.05 -3.60
N GLN A 79 25.33 10.17 -3.90
CA GLN A 79 23.91 10.36 -3.65
C GLN A 79 23.03 9.58 -4.65
N ASP A 80 23.39 9.56 -5.93
CA ASP A 80 22.73 8.76 -6.98
C ASP A 80 22.90 7.26 -6.74
N SER A 81 24.11 6.82 -6.36
CA SER A 81 24.36 5.41 -6.05
C SER A 81 23.65 4.95 -4.78
N ASN A 82 23.58 5.77 -3.72
CA ASN A 82 22.81 5.45 -2.53
C ASN A 82 21.32 5.36 -2.83
N THR A 83 20.77 6.28 -3.61
CA THR A 83 19.35 6.27 -4.01
C THR A 83 19.02 5.01 -4.82
N ALA A 84 19.81 4.69 -5.84
CA ALA A 84 19.63 3.47 -6.63
C ALA A 84 19.73 2.20 -5.76
N ARG A 85 20.68 2.15 -4.82
CA ARG A 85 20.83 1.01 -3.89
C ARG A 85 19.62 0.87 -2.96
N THR A 86 19.01 1.97 -2.52
CA THR A 86 17.79 1.91 -1.72
C THR A 86 16.58 1.41 -2.52
N SER A 87 16.39 1.88 -3.76
CA SER A 87 15.31 1.39 -4.63
C SER A 87 15.47 -0.10 -4.97
N TRP A 88 16.68 -0.56 -5.27
CA TRP A 88 16.95 -1.98 -5.51
C TRP A 88 16.69 -2.86 -4.28
N LYS A 89 17.04 -2.37 -3.08
CA LYS A 89 16.72 -3.08 -1.83
C LYS A 89 15.21 -3.23 -1.64
N ARG A 90 14.43 -2.17 -1.87
CA ARG A 90 12.96 -2.22 -1.79
C ARG A 90 12.36 -3.23 -2.77
N ILE A 91 12.82 -3.22 -4.02
CA ILE A 91 12.39 -4.18 -5.05
C ILE A 91 12.71 -5.61 -4.61
N LEU A 92 13.92 -5.86 -4.10
CA LEU A 92 14.31 -7.19 -3.62
C LEU A 92 13.49 -7.65 -2.41
N LEU A 93 13.21 -6.75 -1.46
CA LEU A 93 12.37 -7.05 -0.30
C LEU A 93 10.95 -7.42 -0.74
N LEU A 94 10.36 -6.65 -1.66
CA LEU A 94 9.04 -6.92 -2.22
C LEU A 94 8.99 -8.29 -2.93
N ILE A 95 9.95 -8.56 -3.81
CA ILE A 95 10.03 -9.85 -4.53
C ILE A 95 10.19 -11.01 -3.55
N THR A 96 11.05 -10.85 -2.55
CA THR A 96 11.31 -11.88 -1.54
C THR A 96 10.06 -12.13 -0.71
N ALA A 97 9.36 -11.08 -0.29
CA ALA A 97 8.12 -11.19 0.48
C ALA A 97 7.03 -11.93 -0.30
N ILE A 98 6.77 -11.53 -1.54
CA ILE A 98 5.77 -12.18 -2.40
C ILE A 98 6.15 -13.66 -2.62
N THR A 99 7.42 -13.94 -2.94
CA THR A 99 7.89 -15.32 -3.15
C THR A 99 7.70 -16.18 -1.90
N ILE A 100 7.96 -15.65 -0.71
CA ILE A 100 7.78 -16.38 0.55
C ILE A 100 6.29 -16.63 0.84
N HIS A 101 5.40 -15.69 0.49
CA HIS A 101 3.96 -15.83 0.71
C HIS A 101 3.34 -16.92 -0.17
N ASN A 102 3.85 -17.08 -1.39
CA ASN A 102 3.40 -18.11 -2.34
C ASN A 102 3.65 -19.55 -1.86
N ILE A 103 4.55 -19.76 -0.88
CA ILE A 103 4.85 -21.10 -0.33
C ILE A 103 3.64 -21.65 0.45
N PRO A 104 3.12 -20.96 1.49
CA PRO A 104 1.89 -21.34 2.17
C PRO A 104 0.69 -21.56 1.24
N GLU A 105 0.52 -20.73 0.21
CA GLU A 105 -0.56 -20.87 -0.77
C GLU A 105 -0.43 -22.14 -1.61
N GLY A 106 0.76 -22.38 -2.15
CA GLY A 106 1.04 -23.61 -2.89
C GLY A 106 0.84 -24.84 -2.01
N LEU A 107 1.33 -24.81 -0.76
CA LEU A 107 1.06 -25.86 0.22
C LEU A 107 -0.44 -26.06 0.45
N ALA A 108 -1.24 -24.99 0.53
CA ALA A 108 -2.68 -25.07 0.73
C ALA A 108 -3.38 -25.75 -0.45
N VAL A 109 -3.02 -25.39 -1.69
CA VAL A 109 -3.51 -26.07 -2.91
C VAL A 109 -3.14 -27.56 -2.88
N GLY A 110 -1.87 -27.86 -2.59
CA GLY A 110 -1.35 -29.22 -2.51
C GLY A 110 -2.05 -30.08 -1.46
N VAL A 111 -2.19 -29.56 -0.25
CA VAL A 111 -2.91 -30.22 0.86
C VAL A 111 -4.38 -30.40 0.50
N GLY A 112 -5.02 -29.40 -0.10
CA GLY A 112 -6.41 -29.48 -0.56
C GLY A 112 -6.63 -30.66 -1.51
N PHE A 113 -5.78 -30.80 -2.55
CA PHE A 113 -5.86 -31.95 -3.47
C PHE A 113 -5.45 -33.28 -2.83
N GLY A 114 -4.41 -33.29 -1.99
CA GLY A 114 -3.93 -34.50 -1.33
C GLY A 114 -4.83 -35.01 -0.19
N ALA A 115 -5.74 -34.17 0.30
CA ALA A 115 -6.74 -34.53 1.30
C ALA A 115 -8.07 -35.01 0.69
N VAL A 116 -8.23 -34.98 -0.63
CA VAL A 116 -9.49 -35.36 -1.30
C VAL A 116 -9.93 -36.76 -0.86
N GLY A 117 -11.15 -36.86 -0.35
CA GLY A 117 -11.74 -38.11 0.14
C GLY A 117 -11.37 -38.51 1.57
N LYS A 118 -10.52 -37.74 2.28
CA LYS A 118 -10.21 -37.99 3.70
C LYS A 118 -11.31 -37.55 4.65
N THR A 119 -12.07 -36.52 4.27
CA THR A 119 -13.22 -35.99 5.03
C THR A 119 -14.37 -35.64 4.08
N ALA A 120 -15.59 -35.50 4.61
CA ALA A 120 -16.75 -35.10 3.81
C ALA A 120 -16.59 -33.70 3.17
N SER A 121 -15.78 -32.84 3.77
CA SER A 121 -15.48 -31.49 3.29
C SER A 121 -14.28 -31.41 2.35
N ALA A 122 -13.40 -32.42 2.33
CA ALA A 122 -12.26 -32.48 1.42
C ALA A 122 -12.69 -33.10 0.07
N THR A 123 -13.44 -32.34 -0.72
CA THR A 123 -13.90 -32.76 -2.05
C THR A 123 -12.94 -32.26 -3.14
N PHE A 124 -12.94 -32.93 -4.28
CA PHE A 124 -12.21 -32.45 -5.46
C PHE A 124 -12.70 -31.07 -5.91
N GLU A 125 -14.00 -30.80 -5.77
CA GLU A 125 -14.58 -29.49 -6.13
C GLU A 125 -14.02 -28.37 -5.27
N ASN A 126 -13.91 -28.59 -3.95
CA ASN A 126 -13.35 -27.59 -3.03
C ASN A 126 -11.86 -27.35 -3.33
N ALA A 127 -11.08 -28.42 -3.54
CA ALA A 127 -9.67 -28.29 -3.90
C ALA A 127 -9.46 -27.57 -5.24
N ARG A 128 -10.30 -27.87 -6.25
CA ARG A 128 -10.29 -27.20 -7.55
C ARG A 128 -10.63 -25.73 -7.43
N ASN A 129 -11.71 -25.39 -6.71
CA ASN A 129 -12.15 -24.02 -6.62
C ASN A 129 -11.13 -23.17 -5.83
N LEU A 130 -10.53 -23.72 -4.76
CA LEU A 130 -9.39 -23.12 -4.05
C LEU A 130 -8.22 -22.84 -4.98
N ALA A 131 -7.83 -23.81 -5.81
CA ALA A 131 -6.72 -23.63 -6.77
C ALA A 131 -7.00 -22.56 -7.82
N ILE A 132 -8.26 -22.43 -8.25
CA ILE A 132 -8.67 -21.35 -9.16
C ILE A 132 -8.62 -19.99 -8.45
N GLY A 133 -9.11 -19.91 -7.21
CA GLY A 133 -9.05 -18.70 -6.40
C GLY A 133 -7.62 -18.18 -6.23
N ILE A 134 -6.72 -19.08 -5.80
CA ILE A 134 -5.28 -18.81 -5.66
C ILE A 134 -4.65 -18.46 -7.03
N GLY A 135 -5.01 -19.17 -8.10
CA GLY A 135 -4.49 -18.86 -9.43
C GLY A 135 -4.86 -17.45 -9.94
N ILE A 136 -6.03 -16.93 -9.57
CA ILE A 136 -6.48 -15.60 -9.99
C ILE A 136 -5.74 -14.49 -9.23
N GLN A 137 -5.51 -14.63 -7.93
CA GLN A 137 -4.77 -13.64 -7.12
C GLN A 137 -3.28 -13.56 -7.52
N ASN A 138 -2.70 -14.66 -8.00
CA ASN A 138 -1.29 -14.71 -8.38
C ASN A 138 -0.98 -13.82 -9.60
N PHE A 139 -2.00 -13.49 -10.41
CA PHE A 139 -1.82 -12.59 -11.54
C PHE A 139 -1.52 -11.14 -11.09
N PRO A 140 -2.35 -10.48 -10.24
CA PRO A 140 -1.98 -9.23 -9.59
C PRO A 140 -0.62 -9.25 -8.89
N GLU A 141 -0.26 -10.33 -8.21
CA GLU A 141 1.03 -10.43 -7.51
C GLU A 141 2.23 -10.51 -8.46
N GLY A 142 2.13 -11.31 -9.53
CA GLY A 142 3.14 -11.37 -10.58
C GLY A 142 3.34 -10.01 -11.26
N LEU A 143 2.28 -9.21 -11.41
CA LEU A 143 2.37 -7.82 -11.87
C LEU A 143 3.04 -6.92 -10.83
N ALA A 144 2.76 -7.10 -9.54
CA ALA A 144 3.39 -6.36 -8.45
C ALA A 144 4.91 -6.60 -8.38
N VAL A 145 5.41 -7.75 -8.83
CA VAL A 145 6.85 -8.01 -9.03
C VAL A 145 7.37 -7.41 -10.34
N SER A 146 6.61 -7.55 -11.42
CA SER A 146 7.06 -7.16 -12.77
C SER A 146 7.15 -5.64 -12.95
N LEU A 147 6.23 -4.87 -12.38
CA LEU A 147 6.15 -3.42 -12.60
C LEU A 147 7.32 -2.66 -11.95
N PRO A 148 7.74 -2.93 -10.70
CA PRO A 148 8.92 -2.29 -10.11
C PRO A 148 10.23 -2.63 -10.82
N LEU A 149 10.40 -3.89 -11.27
CA LEU A 149 11.56 -4.29 -12.08
C LEU A 149 11.61 -3.55 -13.42
N ARG A 150 10.45 -3.35 -14.04
CA ARG A 150 10.34 -2.55 -15.26
C ARG A 150 10.70 -1.08 -14.99
N ALA A 151 10.19 -0.52 -13.89
CA ALA A 151 10.48 0.85 -13.48
C ALA A 151 11.97 1.08 -13.15
N SER A 152 12.69 0.04 -12.69
CA SER A 152 14.14 0.10 -12.44
C SER A 152 15.00 0.00 -13.70
N GLY A 153 14.40 0.03 -14.90
CA GLY A 153 15.09 0.02 -16.18
C GLY A 153 15.24 -1.35 -16.84
N MET A 154 14.65 -2.41 -16.28
CA MET A 154 14.67 -3.74 -16.89
C MET A 154 13.78 -3.82 -18.14
N SER A 155 14.14 -4.69 -19.10
CA SER A 155 13.28 -4.92 -20.27
C SER A 155 11.95 -5.55 -19.85
N MET A 156 10.87 -5.24 -20.58
CA MET A 156 9.51 -5.70 -20.29
C MET A 156 9.46 -7.23 -20.15
N LEU A 157 10.07 -7.95 -21.11
CA LEU A 157 10.08 -9.41 -21.12
C LEU A 157 10.86 -10.00 -19.94
N LYS A 158 11.99 -9.41 -19.55
CA LYS A 158 12.75 -9.88 -18.37
C LYS A 158 11.98 -9.64 -17.08
N SER A 159 11.34 -8.47 -16.96
CA SER A 159 10.55 -8.11 -15.78
C SER A 159 9.37 -9.06 -15.61
N PHE A 160 8.65 -9.34 -16.70
CA PHE A 160 7.59 -10.33 -16.74
C PHE A 160 8.10 -11.74 -16.36
N TRP A 161 9.23 -12.17 -16.92
CA TRP A 161 9.82 -13.46 -16.57
C TRP A 161 10.14 -13.60 -15.09
N TYR A 162 10.67 -12.55 -14.45
CA TYR A 162 10.91 -12.58 -13.01
C TYR A 162 9.62 -12.63 -12.20
N GLY A 163 8.55 -11.96 -12.64
CA GLY A 163 7.23 -12.09 -12.02
C GLY A 163 6.65 -13.50 -12.10
N GLN A 164 6.83 -14.19 -13.24
CA GLN A 164 6.44 -15.59 -13.35
C GLN A 164 7.33 -16.49 -12.48
N LEU A 165 8.63 -16.18 -12.42
CA LEU A 165 9.59 -16.96 -11.63
C LEU A 165 9.28 -16.91 -10.13
N SER A 166 8.84 -15.75 -9.61
CA SER A 166 8.40 -15.64 -8.20
C SER A 166 7.15 -16.46 -7.90
N GLY A 167 6.26 -16.66 -8.89
CA GLY A 167 5.11 -17.55 -8.75
C GLY A 167 5.44 -19.05 -8.85
N MET A 168 6.55 -19.41 -9.49
CA MET A 168 6.90 -20.82 -9.74
C MET A 168 7.21 -21.63 -8.47
N VAL A 169 7.39 -20.97 -7.34
CA VAL A 169 7.52 -21.63 -6.03
C VAL A 169 6.23 -22.32 -5.59
N GLU A 170 5.07 -21.84 -6.03
CA GLU A 170 3.75 -22.35 -5.63
C GLU A 170 3.49 -23.78 -6.18
N PRO A 171 3.69 -24.10 -7.48
CA PRO A 171 3.59 -25.48 -7.96
C PRO A 171 4.52 -26.45 -7.23
N VAL A 172 5.74 -25.99 -6.91
CA VAL A 172 6.72 -26.80 -6.17
C VAL A 172 6.23 -27.08 -4.76
N ALA A 173 5.78 -26.05 -4.05
CA ALA A 173 5.20 -26.15 -2.72
C ALA A 173 3.94 -27.03 -2.72
N GLY A 174 3.08 -26.93 -3.75
CA GLY A 174 1.89 -27.76 -3.90
C GLY A 174 2.19 -29.24 -4.09
N ILE A 175 3.23 -29.59 -4.84
CA ILE A 175 3.69 -30.99 -4.91
C ILE A 175 4.09 -31.48 -3.52
N PHE A 176 4.86 -30.70 -2.77
CA PHE A 176 5.23 -31.06 -1.39
C PHE A 176 4.01 -31.17 -0.46
N GLY A 177 3.06 -30.25 -0.56
CA GLY A 177 1.82 -30.26 0.21
C GLY A 177 0.98 -31.51 -0.05
N ALA A 178 0.87 -31.91 -1.32
CA ALA A 178 0.15 -33.11 -1.73
C ALA A 178 0.84 -34.42 -1.29
N LEU A 179 2.18 -34.44 -1.25
CA LEU A 179 2.95 -35.61 -0.79
C LEU A 179 2.98 -35.72 0.74
N ALA A 180 3.02 -34.59 1.45
CA ALA A 180 3.24 -34.52 2.89
C ALA A 180 1.98 -34.10 3.67
N VAL A 181 0.77 -34.39 3.15
CA VAL A 181 -0.52 -33.91 3.70
C VAL A 181 -0.64 -34.12 5.21
N VAL A 182 -0.25 -35.30 5.71
CA VAL A 182 -0.37 -35.64 7.15
C VAL A 182 0.46 -34.71 8.04
N ILE A 183 1.59 -34.21 7.53
CA ILE A 183 2.47 -33.28 8.23
C ILE A 183 2.04 -31.84 7.98
N ALA A 184 1.66 -31.52 6.74
CA ALA A 184 1.36 -30.17 6.31
C ALA A 184 0.02 -29.65 6.84
N GLU A 185 -1.02 -30.48 6.88
CA GLU A 185 -2.39 -30.11 7.29
C GLU A 185 -2.46 -29.41 8.67
N PRO A 186 -1.83 -29.92 9.76
CA PRO A 186 -1.85 -29.21 11.05
C PRO A 186 -0.95 -27.97 11.10
N ILE A 187 0.05 -27.86 10.23
CA ILE A 187 1.00 -26.73 10.20
C ILE A 187 0.45 -25.57 9.36
N LEU A 188 -0.40 -25.90 8.36
CA LEU A 188 -0.91 -24.98 7.36
C LEU A 188 -1.57 -23.72 7.94
N PRO A 189 -2.45 -23.78 8.97
CA PRO A 189 -3.10 -22.58 9.50
C PRO A 189 -2.11 -21.60 10.11
N TYR A 190 -1.05 -22.11 10.74
CA TYR A 190 0.01 -21.27 11.31
C TYR A 190 0.88 -20.66 10.22
N ALA A 191 1.21 -21.45 9.18
CA ALA A 191 1.95 -20.96 8.03
C ALA A 191 1.18 -19.85 7.29
N LEU A 192 -0.11 -20.05 7.02
CA LEU A 192 -0.98 -19.05 6.39
C LEU A 192 -1.13 -17.79 7.26
N ALA A 193 -1.33 -17.93 8.57
CA ALA A 193 -1.43 -16.78 9.47
C ALA A 193 -0.12 -15.96 9.52
N PHE A 194 1.04 -16.64 9.55
CA PHE A 194 2.34 -15.99 9.45
C PHE A 194 2.51 -15.25 8.12
N ALA A 195 2.14 -15.91 7.01
CA ALA A 195 2.22 -15.34 5.68
C ALA A 195 1.34 -14.08 5.55
N ALA A 196 0.10 -14.15 6.05
CA ALA A 196 -0.84 -13.03 6.04
C ALA A 196 -0.28 -11.84 6.83
N GLY A 197 0.29 -12.08 8.02
CA GLY A 197 0.96 -11.03 8.80
C GLY A 197 2.13 -10.39 8.07
N ALA A 198 2.97 -11.18 7.39
CA ALA A 198 4.08 -10.68 6.61
C ALA A 198 3.63 -9.80 5.42
N MET A 199 2.56 -10.19 4.72
CA MET A 199 2.03 -9.39 3.60
C MET A 199 1.38 -8.09 4.07
N ILE A 200 0.70 -8.10 5.21
CA ILE A 200 0.20 -6.88 5.84
C ILE A 200 1.37 -5.93 6.16
N TYR A 201 2.44 -6.43 6.78
CA TYR A 201 3.64 -5.64 7.08
C TYR A 201 4.22 -4.97 5.81
N VAL A 202 4.43 -5.74 4.73
CA VAL A 202 4.96 -5.21 3.46
C VAL A 202 4.05 -4.15 2.85
N VAL A 203 2.72 -4.34 2.92
CA VAL A 203 1.77 -3.34 2.42
C VAL A 203 1.87 -2.03 3.20
N PHE A 204 1.97 -2.09 4.53
CA PHE A 204 2.01 -0.91 5.38
C PHE A 204 3.37 -0.20 5.42
N ASP A 205 4.48 -0.94 5.42
CA ASP A 205 5.83 -0.36 5.54
C ASP A 205 6.42 0.03 4.18
N ASP A 206 6.07 -0.69 3.11
CA ASP A 206 6.64 -0.44 1.77
C ASP A 206 5.60 0.13 0.79
N ILE A 207 4.51 -0.59 0.51
CA ILE A 207 3.63 -0.25 -0.63
C ILE A 207 2.86 1.06 -0.43
N ILE A 208 2.20 1.24 0.73
CA ILE A 208 1.41 2.44 1.02
C ILE A 208 2.30 3.69 1.09
N PRO A 209 3.43 3.70 1.84
CA PRO A 209 4.32 4.85 1.92
C PRO A 209 4.93 5.21 0.56
N GLU A 210 5.34 4.23 -0.24
CA GLU A 210 5.86 4.47 -1.59
C GLU A 210 4.84 5.21 -2.45
N ALA A 211 3.58 4.77 -2.44
CA ALA A 211 2.53 5.40 -3.22
C ALA A 211 2.19 6.83 -2.76
N GLN A 212 2.37 7.13 -1.47
CA GLN A 212 2.22 8.48 -0.93
C GLN A 212 3.37 9.39 -1.36
N ILE A 213 4.61 8.89 -1.36
CA ILE A 213 5.80 9.64 -1.81
C ILE A 213 5.68 10.01 -3.29
N CYS A 214 5.09 9.14 -4.12
CA CYS A 214 4.84 9.42 -5.54
C CYS A 214 3.70 10.44 -5.79
N GLY A 215 3.01 10.92 -4.75
CA GLY A 215 1.90 11.89 -4.88
C GLY A 215 0.55 11.28 -5.25
N ASN A 216 0.44 9.94 -5.27
CA ASN A 216 -0.77 9.21 -5.69
C ASN A 216 -1.53 8.59 -4.50
N GLY A 217 -1.30 9.03 -3.26
CA GLY A 217 -1.85 8.39 -2.06
C GLY A 217 -3.36 8.11 -2.10
N LYS A 218 -4.18 9.06 -2.57
CA LYS A 218 -5.64 8.86 -2.67
C LYS A 218 -6.04 7.81 -3.71
N LEU A 219 -5.35 7.77 -4.84
CA LEU A 219 -5.54 6.75 -5.88
C LEU A 219 -5.07 5.38 -5.38
N ALA A 220 -3.98 5.33 -4.63
CA ALA A 220 -3.46 4.11 -4.04
C ALA A 220 -4.41 3.54 -2.98
N SER A 221 -4.96 4.37 -2.09
CA SER A 221 -5.97 3.93 -1.12
C SER A 221 -7.25 3.44 -1.80
N LEU A 222 -7.74 4.16 -2.82
CA LEU A 222 -8.92 3.72 -3.58
C LEU A 222 -8.65 2.40 -4.32
N GLY A 223 -7.50 2.28 -4.98
CA GLY A 223 -7.06 1.06 -5.63
C GLY A 223 -6.93 -0.11 -4.66
N GLY A 224 -6.41 0.15 -3.45
CA GLY A 224 -6.34 -0.84 -2.38
C GLY A 224 -7.72 -1.32 -1.92
N ILE A 225 -8.70 -0.41 -1.76
CA ILE A 225 -10.08 -0.78 -1.41
C ILE A 225 -10.72 -1.63 -2.52
N VAL A 226 -10.59 -1.20 -3.78
CA VAL A 226 -11.14 -1.94 -4.92
C VAL A 226 -10.47 -3.32 -5.03
N GLY A 227 -9.15 -3.37 -4.92
CA GLY A 227 -8.38 -4.61 -4.95
C GLY A 227 -8.78 -5.56 -3.82
N PHE A 228 -8.94 -5.05 -2.60
CA PHE A 228 -9.40 -5.84 -1.45
C PHE A 228 -10.80 -6.41 -1.67
N ILE A 229 -11.74 -5.60 -2.17
CA ILE A 229 -13.12 -6.06 -2.45
C ILE A 229 -13.11 -7.15 -3.53
N VAL A 230 -12.36 -6.93 -4.61
CA VAL A 230 -12.25 -7.91 -5.71
C VAL A 230 -11.66 -9.21 -5.17
N MET A 231 -10.57 -9.13 -4.40
CA MET A 231 -9.92 -10.30 -3.83
C MET A 231 -10.83 -11.06 -2.86
N MET A 232 -11.50 -10.37 -1.94
CA MET A 232 -12.44 -11.00 -1.00
C MET A 232 -13.65 -11.61 -1.72
N SER A 233 -14.12 -10.99 -2.80
CA SER A 233 -15.23 -11.54 -3.59
C SER A 233 -14.83 -12.82 -4.33
N LEU A 234 -13.57 -12.90 -4.80
CA LEU A 234 -13.04 -14.10 -5.44
C LEU A 234 -12.81 -15.23 -4.44
N ASP A 235 -12.24 -14.92 -3.27
CA ASP A 235 -12.01 -15.89 -2.20
C ASP A 235 -13.33 -16.50 -1.69
N VAL A 236 -14.32 -15.65 -1.36
CA VAL A 236 -15.63 -16.13 -0.89
C VAL A 236 -16.46 -16.79 -2.01
N GLY A 237 -16.29 -16.34 -3.26
CA GLY A 237 -17.02 -16.89 -4.40
C GLY A 237 -16.49 -18.22 -4.92
N LEU A 238 -15.20 -18.52 -4.66
CA LEU A 238 -14.51 -19.73 -5.11
C LEU A 238 -14.12 -20.65 -3.95
N GLY A 239 -14.20 -20.22 -2.69
CA GLY A 239 -13.93 -21.00 -1.49
C GLY A 239 -15.14 -21.75 -0.95
#